data_AF-S7VWK2-F1
#
_entry.id   AF-S7VWK2-F1
#
_cell.length_a   1.000
_cell.length_b   1.000
_cell.length_c   1.000
_cell.angle_alpha   90.00
_cell.angle_beta   90.00
_cell.angle_gamma   90.00
#
_symmetry.space_group_name_H-M   'P 1'
#
loop_
_entity.id
_entity.type
_entity.pdbx_description
1 polymer ?
#
loop_
_entity_poly.entity_id
_entity_poly.type
_entity_poly.pdbx_seq_one_letter_code
_entity_poly.pdbx_strand_id
1 'polypeptide(L)'
;MESLQHDLAKQITNYHSVWSKLLANTNFGNYASSLWNVTLKPEDVSVNRDDETFKFQHANFQFDVEVGLSFGDDHSLFTKQVSGQGTFQFIDANIIKLKTLILN
;
A
#
# COMPACT_ATOMS: atom_id res chain seq x y z
N MET A 1 20.75 -11.51 1.66
CA MET A 1 19.68 -11.92 0.73
C MET A 1 18.38 -11.45 1.36
N GLU A 2 17.60 -10.60 0.69
CA GLU A 2 16.33 -10.11 1.25
C GLU A 2 15.31 -11.26 1.29
N SER A 3 14.42 -11.28 2.28
CA SER A 3 13.40 -12.34 2.40
C SER A 3 12.26 -12.12 1.41
N LEU A 4 11.51 -13.18 1.10
CA LEU A 4 10.31 -13.10 0.25
C LEU A 4 9.30 -12.07 0.76
N GLN A 5 9.15 -11.95 2.08
CA GLN A 5 8.33 -10.93 2.73
C GLN A 5 8.83 -9.51 2.45
N HIS A 6 10.14 -9.31 2.40
CA HIS A 6 10.74 -8.01 2.10
C HIS A 6 10.49 -7.60 0.65
N ASP A 7 10.65 -8.53 -0.29
CA ASP A 7 10.34 -8.31 -1.70
C ASP A 7 8.85 -8.03 -1.91
N LEU A 8 7.98 -8.79 -1.25
CA LEU A 8 6.53 -8.55 -1.28
C LEU A 8 6.18 -7.19 -0.68
N ALA A 9 6.71 -6.83 0.49
CA ALA A 9 6.43 -5.55 1.12
C ALA A 9 6.79 -4.39 0.19
N LYS A 10 7.98 -4.43 -0.43
CA LYS A 10 8.41 -3.45 -1.43
C LYS A 10 7.48 -3.40 -2.65
N GLN A 11 7.06 -4.54 -3.18
CA GLN A 11 6.19 -4.56 -4.36
C GLN A 11 4.76 -4.11 -4.02
N ILE A 12 4.24 -4.46 -2.85
CA ILE A 12 2.93 -4.03 -2.34
C ILE A 12 2.90 -2.52 -2.17
N THR A 13 3.91 -1.92 -1.50
CA THR A 13 3.92 -0.46 -1.26
C THR A 13 4.04 0.35 -2.55
N ASN A 14 4.71 -0.20 -3.57
CA ASN A 14 4.87 0.44 -4.88
C ASN A 14 3.78 0.07 -5.90
N TYR A 15 2.74 -0.68 -5.52
CA TYR A 15 1.66 -1.07 -6.43
C TYR A 15 0.68 0.08 -6.66
N HIS A 16 1.13 1.07 -7.42
CA HIS A 16 0.51 2.39 -7.54
C HIS A 16 -0.98 2.34 -7.91
N SER A 17 -1.38 1.47 -8.83
CA SER A 17 -2.77 1.42 -9.33
C SER A 17 -3.80 1.10 -8.25
N VAL A 18 -3.43 0.32 -7.23
CA VAL A 18 -4.33 -0.07 -6.15
C VAL A 18 -4.42 1.03 -5.09
N TRP A 19 -3.29 1.62 -4.70
CA TRP A 19 -3.27 2.72 -3.73
C TRP A 19 -3.86 4.01 -4.28
N SER A 20 -3.61 4.33 -5.55
CA SER A 20 -4.24 5.49 -6.21
C SER A 20 -5.76 5.32 -6.31
N LYS A 21 -6.24 4.09 -6.54
CA LYS A 21 -7.68 3.79 -6.53
C LYS A 21 -8.27 3.90 -5.12
N LEU A 22 -7.55 3.48 -4.08
CA LEU A 22 -7.98 3.70 -2.71
C LEU A 22 -8.08 5.20 -2.39
N LEU A 23 -7.07 5.99 -2.77
CA LEU A 23 -7.08 7.45 -2.59
C LEU A 23 -8.29 8.09 -3.28
N ALA A 24 -8.50 7.78 -4.56
CA ALA A 24 -9.60 8.35 -5.35
C ALA A 24 -11.00 7.99 -4.82
N ASN A 25 -11.14 6.84 -4.15
CA ASN A 25 -12.39 6.42 -3.52
C ASN A 25 -12.51 6.87 -2.06
N THR A 26 -11.49 7.51 -1.51
CA THR A 26 -11.56 8.07 -0.16
C THR A 26 -12.34 9.39 -0.23
N ASN A 27 -13.40 9.50 0.57
CA ASN A 27 -14.18 10.72 0.64
C ASN A 27 -13.46 11.75 1.52
N PHE A 28 -12.90 12.78 0.90
CA PHE A 28 -12.24 13.90 1.58
C PHE A 28 -13.19 15.07 1.86
N GLY A 29 -14.50 14.93 1.60
CA GLY A 29 -15.44 16.05 1.64
C GLY A 29 -15.16 17.02 0.49
N ASN A 30 -14.89 18.28 0.81
CA ASN A 30 -14.59 19.35 -0.17
C ASN A 30 -13.09 19.49 -0.46
N TYR A 31 -12.27 18.55 0.00
CA TYR A 31 -10.82 18.66 -0.06
C TYR A 31 -10.23 17.65 -1.05
N ALA A 32 -8.98 17.87 -1.44
CA ALA A 32 -8.22 16.97 -2.29
C ALA A 32 -6.91 16.58 -1.61
N SER A 33 -6.42 15.38 -1.92
CA SER A 33 -5.07 14.93 -1.56
C SER A 33 -4.12 15.13 -2.74
N SER A 34 -2.92 15.60 -2.47
CA SER A 34 -1.88 15.87 -3.47
C SER A 34 -0.73 14.86 -3.40
N LEU A 35 -0.50 14.27 -2.22
CA LEU A 35 0.63 13.40 -1.89
C LEU A 35 0.17 12.22 -1.05
N TRP A 36 0.71 11.05 -1.36
CA TRP A 36 0.50 9.85 -0.57
C TRP A 36 1.76 8.98 -0.51
N ASN A 37 1.86 8.17 0.54
CA ASN A 37 2.92 7.22 0.77
C ASN A 37 2.36 5.96 1.43
N VAL A 38 2.99 4.81 1.15
CA VAL A 38 2.64 3.53 1.78
C VAL A 38 3.86 2.96 2.44
N THR A 39 3.74 2.58 3.71
CA THR A 39 4.76 1.79 4.41
C THR A 39 4.15 0.49 4.90
N LEU A 40 4.91 -0.60 4.73
CA LEU A 40 4.52 -1.94 5.16
C LEU A 40 5.77 -2.65 5.65
N LYS A 41 5.71 -3.20 6.85
CA LYS A 41 6.84 -3.96 7.39
C LYS A 41 6.82 -5.38 6.83
N PRO A 42 7.98 -5.99 6.55
CA PRO A 42 8.04 -7.38 6.11
C PRO A 42 7.41 -8.35 7.12
N GLU A 43 7.51 -8.08 8.42
CA GLU A 43 6.90 -8.90 9.47
C GLU A 43 5.36 -8.95 9.42
N ASP A 44 4.73 -7.95 8.81
CA ASP A 44 3.28 -7.90 8.63
C ASP A 44 2.81 -8.64 7.35
N VAL A 45 3.72 -9.31 6.63
CA VAL A 45 3.42 -10.11 5.43
C VAL A 45 3.50 -11.60 5.72
N SER A 46 2.35 -12.27 5.65
CA SER A 46 2.23 -13.73 5.70
C SER A 46 2.23 -14.30 4.29
N VAL A 47 3.05 -15.33 4.05
CA VAL A 47 3.24 -15.90 2.72
C VAL A 47 2.93 -17.39 2.73
N ASN A 48 2.18 -17.84 1.73
CA ASN A 48 2.03 -19.23 1.39
C ASN A 48 2.74 -19.46 0.04
N ARG A 49 3.87 -20.17 0.11
CA ARG A 49 4.74 -20.39 -1.04
C ARG A 49 4.17 -21.41 -2.03
N ASP A 50 3.49 -22.43 -1.52
CA ASP A 50 2.95 -23.52 -2.34
C ASP A 50 1.80 -23.02 -3.24
N ASP A 51 0.97 -22.12 -2.69
CA ASP A 51 -0.15 -21.52 -3.42
C ASP A 51 0.21 -20.18 -4.11
N GLU A 52 1.47 -19.73 -4.01
CA GLU A 52 1.93 -18.41 -4.48
C GLU A 52 1.03 -17.24 -4.02
N THR A 53 0.53 -17.31 -2.78
CA THR A 53 -0.37 -16.32 -2.19
C THR A 53 0.24 -15.62 -0.99
N PHE A 54 -0.24 -14.41 -0.71
CA PHE A 54 0.15 -13.67 0.48
C PHE A 54 -1.04 -12.94 1.09
N LYS A 55 -0.89 -12.61 2.37
CA LYS A 55 -1.73 -11.67 3.11
C LYS A 55 -0.82 -10.67 3.80
N PHE A 56 -1.24 -9.42 3.89
CA PHE A 56 -0.55 -8.42 4.67
C PHE A 56 -1.52 -7.67 5.58
N GLN A 57 -0.97 -7.16 6.68
CA GLN A 57 -1.72 -6.38 7.66
C GLN A 57 -1.02 -5.06 7.96
N HIS A 58 -1.77 -4.11 8.54
CA HIS A 58 -1.21 -2.88 9.11
C HIS A 58 -0.32 -2.05 8.16
N ALA A 59 -0.55 -2.08 6.84
CA ALA A 59 0.11 -1.14 5.94
C ALA A 59 -0.37 0.27 6.28
N ASN A 60 0.56 1.17 6.56
CA ASN A 60 0.23 2.57 6.80
C ASN A 60 0.12 3.27 5.45
N PHE A 61 -1.09 3.58 5.05
CA PHE A 61 -1.40 4.43 3.92
C PHE A 61 -1.54 5.87 4.43
N GLN A 62 -0.52 6.67 4.18
CA GLN A 62 -0.46 8.06 4.60
C GLN A 62 -0.75 8.97 3.41
N PHE A 63 -1.57 9.99 3.61
CA PHE A 63 -1.89 10.97 2.59
C PHE A 63 -2.17 12.34 3.22
N ASP A 64 -1.92 13.41 2.46
CA ASP A 64 -2.28 14.76 2.86
C ASP A 64 -3.71 15.11 2.43
N VAL A 65 -4.29 16.10 3.06
CA VAL A 65 -5.55 16.72 2.61
C VAL A 65 -5.38 18.23 2.69
N GLU A 66 -5.53 18.89 1.55
CA GLU A 66 -5.48 20.35 1.47
C GLU A 66 -6.80 20.94 1.98
N VAL A 67 -6.74 21.61 3.14
CA VAL A 67 -7.92 22.26 3.72
C VAL A 67 -8.04 23.67 3.14
N GLY A 68 -8.75 23.80 2.03
CA GLY A 68 -9.04 25.11 1.45
C GLY A 68 -9.88 25.98 2.39
N LEU A 69 -9.31 27.14 2.76
CA LEU A 69 -9.94 28.44 3.10
C LEU A 69 -9.40 29.09 4.39
N SER A 70 -8.12 29.49 4.43
CA SER A 70 -7.65 30.77 5.01
C SER A 70 -6.13 30.82 5.08
N PHE A 71 -5.49 31.65 4.24
CA PHE A 71 -4.12 32.22 4.38
C PHE A 71 -3.12 31.51 5.32
N GLY A 72 -2.93 30.20 5.13
CA GLY A 72 -1.99 29.36 5.87
C GLY A 72 -1.99 27.98 5.24
N ASP A 73 -0.81 27.47 4.90
CA ASP A 73 -0.57 26.16 4.28
C ASP A 73 -0.86 25.02 5.27
N ASP A 74 -2.08 24.92 5.78
CA ASP A 74 -2.46 23.87 6.73
C ASP A 74 -2.72 22.55 5.99
N HIS A 75 -1.64 21.82 5.70
CA HIS A 75 -1.69 20.43 5.23
C HIS A 75 -1.93 19.49 6.43
N SER A 76 -3.08 18.82 6.44
CA SER A 76 -3.35 17.77 7.43
C SER A 76 -2.89 16.42 6.89
N LEU A 77 -2.00 15.75 7.63
CA LEU A 77 -1.53 14.40 7.33
C LEU A 77 -2.42 13.37 8.01
N PHE A 78 -2.96 12.44 7.23
CA PHE A 78 -3.78 11.34 7.70
C PHE A 78 -3.08 10.01 7.44
N THR A 79 -3.23 9.07 8.37
CA THR A 79 -2.76 7.70 8.21
C THR A 79 -3.92 6.74 8.39
N LYS A 80 -4.13 5.88 7.40
CA LYS A 80 -5.08 4.77 7.45
C LYS A 80 -4.29 3.46 7.46
N GLN A 81 -4.63 2.58 8.39
CA GLN A 81 -4.14 1.19 8.33
C GLN A 81 -4.97 0.40 7.33
N VAL A 82 -4.28 -0.28 6.43
CA VAL A 82 -4.88 -1.07 5.36
C VAL A 82 -4.28 -2.46 5.39
N SER A 83 -5.14 -3.46 5.22
CA SER A 83 -4.77 -4.86 5.11
C SER A 83 -5.23 -5.37 3.75
N GLY A 84 -4.70 -6.50 3.32
CA GLY A 84 -5.09 -7.06 2.03
C GLY A 84 -4.42 -8.38 1.75
N GLN A 85 -4.62 -8.84 0.51
CA GLN A 85 -4.12 -10.12 0.06
C GLN A 85 -3.91 -10.12 -1.45
N GLY A 86 -3.24 -11.15 -1.94
CA GLY A 86 -3.00 -11.28 -3.36
C GLY A 86 -2.17 -12.51 -3.72
N THR A 87 -1.67 -12.48 -4.94
CA THR A 87 -0.87 -13.54 -5.53
C THR A 87 0.42 -12.97 -6.11
N PHE A 88 1.46 -13.79 -6.11
CA PHE A 88 2.73 -13.51 -6.76
C PHE A 88 3.09 -14.66 -7.70
N GLN A 89 4.25 -14.58 -8.33
CA GLN A 89 4.85 -15.69 -9.06
C GLN A 89 6.36 -15.62 -8.94
N PHE A 90 7.04 -16.76 -8.99
CA PHE A 90 8.49 -16.79 -9.19
C PHE A 90 8.81 -16.57 -10.67
N ILE A 91 9.66 -15.59 -10.96
CA ILE A 91 10.27 -15.37 -12.30
C ILE A 91 11.64 -16.05 -12.37
N ASP A 92 12.31 -16.18 -11.23
CA ASP A 92 13.55 -16.94 -11.06
C ASP A 92 13.56 -17.52 -9.62
N ALA A 93 14.54 -18.36 -9.29
CA ALA A 93 14.65 -19.09 -8.03
C ALA A 93 14.43 -18.22 -6.77
N ASN A 94 14.84 -16.94 -6.84
CA ASN A 94 14.71 -15.96 -5.76
C ASN A 94 14.08 -14.64 -6.21
N ILE A 95 13.53 -14.56 -7.42
CA ILE A 95 12.92 -13.33 -7.94
C ILE A 95 11.43 -13.56 -8.06
N ILE A 96 10.64 -12.73 -7.37
CA ILE A 96 9.19 -12.77 -7.45
C ILE A 96 8.62 -11.54 -8.14
N LYS A 97 7.42 -11.69 -8.69
CA LYS A 97 6.60 -10.59 -9.19
C LYS A 97 5.20 -10.67 -8.66
N LEU A 98 4.73 -9.57 -8.09
CA LEU A 98 3.36 -9.35 -7.67
C LEU A 98 2.42 -9.41 -8.89
N LYS A 99 1.41 -10.28 -8.81
CA LYS A 99 0.39 -10.45 -9.86
C LYS A 99 -0.88 -9.70 -9.52
N THR A 100 -1.39 -9.94 -8.32
CA THR A 100 -2.65 -9.37 -7.86
C THR A 100 -2.47 -8.78 -6.47
N LEU A 101 -3.16 -7.68 -6.22
CA LEU A 101 -3.23 -7.04 -4.92
C LEU A 101 -4.67 -6.55 -4.71
N ILE A 102 -5.28 -7.01 -3.63
CA ILE A 102 -6.65 -6.69 -3.25
C ILE A 102 -6.60 -6.15 -1.82
N LEU A 103 -7.10 -4.93 -1.63
CA LEU A 103 -7.21 -4.31 -0.31
C LEU A 103 -8.55 -4.69 0.33
N ASN A 104 -8.55 -4.86 1.65
CA ASN A 104 -9.74 -5.13 2.46
C ASN A 104 -10.33 -3.85 3.06
#